data_AF-A0A850MKF2-F1
#
_entry.id   AF-A0A850MKF2-F1
#
_cell.length_a   1.000
_cell.length_b   1.000
_cell.length_c   1.000
_cell.angle_alpha   90.00
_cell.angle_beta   90.00
_cell.angle_gamma   90.00
#
_symmetry.space_group_name_H-M   'P 1'
#
loop_
_entity.id
_entity.type
_entity.pdbx_description
1 polymer ?
#
loop_
_entity_poly.entity_id
_entity_poly.type
_entity_poly.pdbx_seq_one_letter_code
_entity_poly.pdbx_strand_id
1 'polypeptide(L)'
;MIHSVFITTPSGTCIFEKHYLERSQINSQLISGFINALGAFAKEALGSGMQSLKLQTGEQLFIYPLKETPIIGIVIADPRDNSRLIRNILLEILSEFSTIFKRQLESTIPPDLIEFQEFRYTVDHILDGKVSSRTNFKMFLGVVIGLLLVGTIVLALVPAIIKFEGLNISEFGLTNITFDNDLDQVELATLQTITLVIIGALMLFNCIIFFLPTTIAAYIAGNKKRGIWTAILLGSSIGILILIGTPFIQEFLYVNAILWYLAFSPLLLFLALVCGYYGGSLKERKKLYPLKEFEGATF
;
A
#
# COMPACT_ATOMS: atom_id res chain seq x y z
N MET A 1 12.95 -4.65 6.84
CA MET A 1 12.46 -5.76 7.67
C MET A 1 12.76 -5.47 9.13
N ILE A 2 12.24 -6.28 10.05
CA ILE A 2 12.78 -6.37 11.41
C ILE A 2 14.15 -7.03 11.34
N HIS A 3 15.17 -6.38 11.87
CA HIS A 3 16.54 -6.87 11.94
C HIS A 3 16.78 -7.64 13.24
N SER A 4 16.25 -7.14 14.35
CA SER A 4 16.36 -7.80 15.65
C SER A 4 15.17 -7.46 16.55
N VAL A 5 14.80 -8.42 17.40
CA VAL A 5 13.76 -8.30 18.43
C VAL A 5 14.40 -8.62 19.77
N PHE A 6 14.13 -7.79 20.77
CA PHE A 6 14.51 -8.03 22.16
C PHE A 6 13.30 -7.86 23.05
N ILE A 7 13.22 -8.66 24.12
CA ILE A 7 12.28 -8.47 25.21
C ILE A 7 13.11 -8.34 26.47
N THR A 8 12.86 -7.26 27.20
CA THR A 8 13.59 -6.90 28.41
C THR A 8 12.62 -6.69 29.56
N THR A 9 13.07 -6.93 30.78
CA THR A 9 12.36 -6.51 31.99
C THR A 9 12.61 -5.02 32.26
N PRO A 10 11.78 -4.36 33.10
CA PRO A 10 12.03 -2.99 33.57
C PRO A 10 13.37 -2.79 34.28
N SER A 11 13.97 -3.86 34.82
CA SER A 11 15.33 -3.80 35.38
C SER A 11 16.43 -3.77 34.31
N GLY A 12 16.08 -3.93 33.03
CA GLY A 12 17.02 -4.08 31.94
C GLY A 12 17.67 -5.46 31.88
N THR A 13 16.99 -6.51 32.32
CA THR A 13 17.44 -7.88 32.02
C THR A 13 16.87 -8.27 30.66
N CYS A 14 17.72 -8.64 29.71
CA CYS A 14 17.25 -9.21 28.44
C CYS A 14 16.83 -10.66 28.69
N ILE A 15 15.56 -10.97 28.42
CA ILE A 15 14.96 -12.29 28.62
C ILE A 15 14.67 -13.01 27.30
N PHE A 16 14.63 -12.28 26.19
CA PHE A 16 14.53 -12.87 24.87
C PHE A 16 15.26 -12.00 23.86
N GLU A 17 15.99 -12.64 22.96
CA GLU A 17 16.60 -11.99 21.80
C GLU A 17 16.45 -12.84 20.56
N LYS A 18 16.28 -12.17 19.43
CA LYS A 18 16.29 -12.79 18.12
C LYS A 18 16.88 -11.85 17.10
N HIS A 19 17.87 -12.35 16.37
CA HIS A 19 18.52 -11.64 15.28
C HIS A 19 18.18 -12.31 13.95
N TYR A 20 17.81 -11.51 12.96
CA TYR A 20 17.55 -11.96 11.59
C TYR A 20 18.69 -11.62 10.62
N LEU A 21 19.59 -10.72 11.01
CA LEU A 21 20.81 -10.39 10.27
C LEU A 21 22.02 -10.85 11.08
N GLU A 22 22.95 -11.55 10.43
CA GLU A 22 24.18 -12.02 11.07
C GLU A 22 25.06 -10.85 11.52
N ARG A 23 25.04 -9.74 10.77
CA ARG A 23 25.80 -8.51 11.07
C ARG A 23 25.23 -7.72 12.25
N SER A 24 24.02 -8.02 12.70
CA SER A 24 23.35 -7.30 13.79
C SER A 24 23.42 -8.05 15.13
N GLN A 25 24.45 -8.88 15.35
CA GLN A 25 24.75 -9.48 16.65
C GLN A 25 25.20 -8.40 17.65
N ILE A 26 24.28 -7.51 17.99
CA ILE A 26 24.48 -6.52 19.03
C ILE A 26 24.33 -7.26 20.36
N ASN A 27 25.32 -7.11 21.24
CA ASN A 27 25.28 -7.68 22.58
C ASN A 27 24.03 -7.17 23.31
N SER A 28 23.18 -8.10 23.77
CA SER A 28 21.93 -7.79 24.47
C SER A 28 22.13 -7.00 25.75
N GLN A 29 23.23 -7.19 26.46
CA GLN A 29 23.56 -6.41 27.66
C GLN A 29 23.82 -4.94 27.32
N LEU A 30 24.49 -4.67 26.18
CA LEU A 30 24.72 -3.31 25.70
C LEU A 30 23.41 -2.62 25.32
N ILE A 31 22.54 -3.31 24.58
CA ILE A 31 21.22 -2.77 24.23
C ILE A 31 20.43 -2.48 25.49
N SER A 32 20.41 -3.41 26.43
CA SER A 32 19.60 -3.23 27.63
C SER A 32 20.09 -2.05 28.50
N GLY A 33 21.41 -1.94 28.70
CA GLY A 33 22.01 -0.80 29.40
C GLY A 33 21.74 0.54 28.70
N PHE A 34 21.86 0.55 27.37
CA PHE A 34 21.55 1.73 26.56
C PHE A 34 20.09 2.15 26.68
N ILE A 35 19.16 1.20 26.60
CA ILE A 35 17.71 1.46 26.64
C ILE A 35 17.28 1.96 28.02
N ASN A 36 17.83 1.40 29.10
CA ASN A 36 17.59 1.89 30.45
C ASN A 36 18.08 3.33 30.64
N ALA A 37 19.32 3.62 30.25
CA ALA A 37 19.89 4.96 30.34
C ALA A 37 19.06 5.97 29.52
N LEU A 38 18.67 5.57 28.30
CA LEU A 38 17.88 6.39 27.40
C LEU A 38 16.44 6.60 27.89
N GLY A 39 15.84 5.58 28.50
CA GLY A 39 14.52 5.67 29.13
C GLY A 39 14.51 6.63 30.33
N ALA A 40 15.53 6.54 31.18
CA ALA A 40 15.72 7.47 32.31
C ALA A 40 15.93 8.91 31.81
N PHE A 41 16.80 9.09 30.81
CA PHE A 41 17.04 10.38 30.18
C PHE A 41 15.76 10.96 29.56
N ALA A 42 15.01 10.19 28.78
CA ALA A 42 13.79 10.67 28.12
C ALA A 42 12.72 11.07 29.13
N LYS A 43 12.58 10.29 30.22
CA LYS A 43 11.65 10.62 31.30
C LYS A 43 12.01 11.95 31.97
N GLU A 44 13.30 12.17 32.23
CA GLU A 44 13.80 13.41 32.86
C GLU A 44 13.68 14.62 31.91
N ALA A 45 14.12 14.47 30.65
CA ALA A 45 14.21 15.58 29.70
C ALA A 45 12.87 15.93 29.04
N LEU A 46 12.00 14.96 28.79
CA LEU A 46 10.78 15.11 27.99
C LEU A 46 9.49 14.86 28.79
N GLY A 47 9.60 14.49 30.07
CA GLY A 47 8.45 14.11 30.92
C GLY A 47 7.68 12.87 30.44
N SER A 48 8.18 12.18 29.41
CA SER A 48 7.51 11.07 28.75
C SER A 48 8.52 10.00 28.32
N GLY A 49 8.07 8.75 28.22
CA GLY A 49 8.92 7.65 27.78
C GLY A 49 9.26 7.74 26.29
N MET A 50 10.46 7.33 25.92
CA MET A 50 10.88 7.30 24.51
C MET A 50 10.20 6.14 23.76
N GLN A 51 9.62 6.43 22.59
CA GLN A 51 8.92 5.44 21.76
C GLN A 51 9.72 4.99 20.53
N SER A 52 10.54 5.87 19.96
CA SER A 52 11.36 5.55 18.79
C SER A 52 12.61 6.41 18.70
N LEU A 53 13.71 5.84 18.21
CA LEU A 53 14.98 6.50 17.95
C LEU A 53 15.48 6.14 16.54
N LYS A 54 15.96 7.13 15.78
CA LYS A 54 16.66 6.88 14.51
C LYS A 54 18.16 6.73 14.80
N LEU A 55 18.74 5.59 14.42
CA LEU A 55 20.16 5.30 14.60
C LEU A 55 20.99 5.98 13.49
N GLN A 56 22.28 6.22 13.76
CA GLN A 56 23.21 6.79 12.78
C GLN A 56 23.39 5.89 11.55
N THR A 57 23.22 4.58 11.70
CA THR A 57 23.20 3.58 10.62
C THR A 57 22.00 3.75 9.67
N GLY A 58 21.05 4.63 10.01
CA GLY A 58 19.80 4.85 9.28
C GLY A 58 18.65 3.95 9.76
N GLU A 59 18.93 2.93 10.57
CA GLU A 59 17.94 2.02 11.16
C GLU A 59 17.04 2.73 12.18
N GLN A 60 15.89 2.14 12.45
CA GLN A 60 14.94 2.65 13.43
C GLN A 60 14.81 1.68 14.59
N LEU A 61 15.00 2.21 15.79
CA LEU A 61 14.78 1.50 17.04
C LEU A 61 13.41 1.90 17.58
N PHE A 62 12.57 0.91 17.86
CA PHE A 62 11.25 1.05 18.44
C PHE A 62 11.23 0.44 19.83
N ILE A 63 10.69 1.16 20.81
CA ILE A 63 10.56 0.70 22.19
C ILE A 63 9.09 0.73 22.55
N TYR A 64 8.60 -0.38 23.11
CA TYR A 64 7.23 -0.48 23.52
C TYR A 64 7.08 -1.20 24.87
N PRO A 65 6.74 -0.49 25.96
CA PRO A 65 6.38 -1.12 27.21
C PRO A 65 4.96 -1.71 27.13
N LEU A 66 4.77 -2.95 27.59
CA LEU A 66 3.44 -3.50 27.76
C LEU A 66 2.86 -3.00 29.10
N LYS A 67 1.59 -2.56 29.13
CA LYS A 67 1.00 -1.98 30.34
C LYS A 67 0.63 -3.02 31.39
N GLU A 68 0.24 -4.21 30.94
CA GLU A 68 -0.33 -5.26 31.77
C GLU A 68 0.73 -6.18 32.40
N THR A 69 1.91 -6.25 31.79
CA THR A 69 3.04 -7.05 32.29
C THR A 69 4.31 -6.22 32.29
N PRO A 70 5.22 -6.45 33.26
CA PRO A 70 6.46 -5.71 33.39
C PRO A 70 7.47 -6.21 32.35
N ILE A 71 7.20 -5.99 31.07
CA ILE A 71 8.10 -6.28 29.95
C ILE A 71 8.12 -5.13 28.96
N ILE A 72 9.27 -4.96 28.32
CA ILE A 72 9.54 -3.93 27.32
C ILE A 72 10.04 -4.63 26.07
N GLY A 73 9.30 -4.48 24.98
CA GLY A 73 9.73 -4.93 23.67
C GLY A 73 10.58 -3.88 22.97
N ILE A 74 11.65 -4.32 22.33
CA ILE A 74 12.55 -3.49 21.54
C ILE A 74 12.69 -4.14 20.17
N VAL A 75 12.54 -3.34 19.12
CA VAL A 75 12.72 -3.79 17.73
C VAL A 75 13.65 -2.84 17.01
N ILE A 76 14.64 -3.41 16.32
CA ILE A 76 15.46 -2.69 15.34
C ILE A 76 14.95 -3.08 13.96
N ALA A 77 14.57 -2.09 13.15
CA ALA A 77 13.99 -2.31 11.83
C ALA A 77 14.54 -1.36 10.78
N ASP A 78 14.36 -1.76 9.52
CA ASP A 78 14.70 -0.95 8.34
C ASP A 78 13.86 0.34 8.30
N PRO A 79 14.46 1.51 8.01
CA PRO A 79 13.74 2.78 7.96
C PRO A 79 12.66 2.88 6.88
N ARG A 80 12.67 1.97 5.90
CA ARG A 80 11.67 1.91 4.83
C ARG A 80 10.36 1.27 5.30
N ASP A 81 10.37 0.51 6.39
CA ASP A 81 9.17 -0.14 6.90
C ASP A 81 8.23 0.85 7.57
N ASN A 82 6.94 0.51 7.55
CA ASN A 82 5.93 1.33 8.17
C ASN A 82 5.99 1.20 9.71
N SER A 83 6.21 2.31 10.41
CA SER A 83 6.32 2.35 11.88
C SER A 83 5.08 1.79 12.59
N ARG A 84 3.87 2.03 12.05
CA ARG A 84 2.61 1.49 12.61
C ARG A 84 2.54 -0.02 12.47
N LEU A 85 3.01 -0.58 11.35
CA LEU A 85 3.08 -2.04 11.15
C LEU A 85 4.09 -2.67 12.12
N ILE A 86 5.28 -2.10 12.25
CA ILE A 86 6.31 -2.57 13.20
C ILE A 86 5.77 -2.57 14.63
N ARG A 87 5.12 -1.48 15.04
CA ARG A 87 4.49 -1.36 16.36
C ARG A 87 3.43 -2.43 16.60
N ASN A 88 2.57 -2.68 15.61
CA ASN A 88 1.53 -3.71 15.73
C ASN A 88 2.13 -5.11 15.85
N ILE A 89 3.17 -5.41 15.07
CA ILE A 89 3.90 -6.68 15.16
C ILE A 89 4.56 -6.84 16.54
N LEU A 90 5.21 -5.79 17.05
CA LEU A 90 5.84 -5.83 18.36
C LEU A 90 4.80 -6.04 19.49
N LEU A 91 3.65 -5.37 19.40
CA LEU A 91 2.54 -5.56 20.33
C LEU A 91 2.02 -7.00 20.32
N GLU A 92 1.86 -7.59 19.15
CA GLU A 92 1.44 -8.98 18.97
C GLU A 92 2.47 -9.95 19.57
N ILE A 93 3.76 -9.73 19.30
CA ILE A 93 4.87 -10.49 19.91
C ILE A 93 4.81 -10.40 21.44
N LEU A 94 4.68 -9.20 22.01
CA LEU A 94 4.64 -9.02 23.47
C LEU A 94 3.41 -9.66 24.10
N SER A 95 2.25 -9.55 23.45
CA SER A 95 1.00 -10.17 23.89
C SER A 95 1.13 -11.70 23.94
N GLU A 96 1.60 -12.31 22.85
CA GLU A 96 1.83 -13.76 22.78
C GLU A 96 2.89 -14.21 23.78
N PHE A 97 4.00 -13.48 23.90
CA PHE A 97 5.04 -13.77 24.89
C PHE A 97 4.48 -13.77 26.31
N SER A 98 3.72 -12.72 26.67
CA SER A 98 3.11 -12.60 27.99
C SER A 98 2.07 -13.70 28.27
N THR A 99 1.40 -14.20 27.23
CA THR A 99 0.40 -15.26 27.34
C THR A 99 1.06 -16.62 27.56
N ILE A 100 2.07 -16.94 26.76
CA ILE A 100 2.80 -18.22 26.82
C ILE A 100 3.58 -18.35 28.13
N PHE A 101 4.27 -17.28 28.54
CA PHE A 101 5.19 -17.31 29.69
C PHE A 101 4.65 -16.61 30.94
N LYS A 102 3.32 -16.45 31.05
CA LYS A 102 2.69 -15.73 32.17
C LYS A 102 3.17 -16.20 33.54
N ARG A 103 3.24 -17.52 33.74
CA ARG A 103 3.65 -18.11 35.03
C ARG A 103 5.11 -17.85 35.36
N GLN A 104 5.99 -17.90 34.37
CA GLN A 104 7.42 -17.63 34.52
C GLN A 104 7.65 -16.16 34.85
N LEU A 105 6.93 -15.26 34.19
CA LEU A 105 6.98 -13.81 34.43
C LEU A 105 6.47 -13.40 35.81
N GLU A 106 5.51 -14.16 36.38
CA GLU A 106 4.99 -13.95 37.73
C GLU A 106 5.85 -14.62 38.81
N SER A 107 6.82 -15.46 38.43
CA SER A 107 7.68 -16.15 39.37
C SER A 107 8.74 -15.22 39.97
N THR A 108 9.12 -15.47 41.22
CA THR A 108 10.11 -14.65 41.95
C THR A 108 11.55 -14.93 41.53
N ILE A 109 11.78 -15.99 40.75
CA ILE A 109 13.11 -16.42 40.30
C ILE A 109 13.42 -15.67 39.00
N PRO A 110 14.60 -15.02 38.88
CA PRO A 110 14.98 -14.36 37.63
C PRO A 110 15.07 -15.41 36.53
N PRO A 111 14.30 -15.26 35.44
CA PRO A 111 14.20 -16.31 34.45
C PRO A 111 15.44 -16.31 33.54
N ASP A 112 15.93 -17.50 33.18
CA ASP A 112 17.09 -17.67 32.31
C ASP A 112 16.70 -17.54 30.83
N LEU A 113 17.61 -17.01 30.00
CA LEU A 113 17.42 -16.81 28.56
C LEU A 113 17.07 -18.12 27.82
N ILE A 114 17.55 -19.24 28.32
CA ILE A 114 17.36 -20.57 27.73
C ILE A 114 15.86 -20.95 27.73
N GLU A 115 15.13 -20.56 28.77
CA GLU A 115 13.71 -20.92 28.96
C GLU A 115 12.79 -20.31 27.90
N PHE A 116 13.23 -19.23 27.24
CA PHE A 116 12.43 -18.50 26.26
C PHE A 116 12.83 -18.78 24.81
N GLN A 117 13.81 -19.67 24.56
CA GLN A 117 14.31 -19.88 23.19
C GLN A 117 13.26 -20.48 22.25
N GLU A 118 12.34 -21.29 22.75
CA GLU A 118 11.24 -21.87 21.94
C GLU A 118 10.33 -20.81 21.34
N PHE A 119 10.25 -19.63 21.98
CA PHE A 119 9.45 -18.51 21.48
C PHE A 119 9.94 -17.99 20.12
N ARG A 120 11.17 -18.33 19.71
CA ARG A 120 11.70 -18.00 18.37
C ARG A 120 10.76 -18.48 17.28
N TYR A 121 10.17 -19.66 17.40
CA TYR A 121 9.24 -20.19 16.40
C TYR A 121 7.95 -19.38 16.33
N THR A 122 7.42 -18.96 17.48
CA THR A 122 6.23 -18.09 17.54
C THR A 122 6.49 -16.74 16.89
N VAL A 123 7.67 -16.14 17.10
CA VAL A 123 8.04 -14.89 16.43
C VAL A 123 8.10 -15.08 14.91
N ASP A 124 8.66 -16.18 14.40
CA ASP A 124 8.67 -16.44 12.96
C ASP A 124 7.27 -16.63 12.40
N HIS A 125 6.41 -17.35 13.11
CA HIS A 125 5.01 -17.51 12.72
C HIS A 125 4.26 -16.16 12.69
N ILE A 126 4.52 -15.26 13.64
CA ILE A 126 3.95 -13.91 13.65
C ILE A 126 4.43 -13.08 12.45
N LEU A 127 5.69 -13.26 12.02
CA LEU A 127 6.25 -12.58 10.86
C LEU A 127 5.89 -13.24 9.52
N ASP A 128 5.48 -14.50 9.55
CA ASP A 128 5.13 -15.23 8.36
C ASP A 128 3.97 -14.55 7.61
N GLY A 129 4.10 -14.52 6.29
CA GLY A 129 3.23 -13.74 5.42
C GLY A 129 3.32 -12.22 5.59
N LYS A 130 3.93 -11.65 6.64
CA LYS A 130 4.09 -10.17 6.78
C LYS A 130 5.27 -9.64 5.97
N VAL A 131 6.18 -10.48 5.51
CA VAL A 131 7.26 -10.10 4.58
C VAL A 131 6.79 -10.26 3.13
N SER A 132 7.17 -9.34 2.25
CA SER A 132 6.84 -9.48 0.83
C SER A 132 7.99 -9.04 -0.05
N SER A 133 8.44 -9.93 -0.95
CA SER A 133 9.47 -9.59 -1.94
C SER A 133 9.00 -8.44 -2.84
N ARG A 134 9.93 -7.58 -3.23
CA ARG A 134 9.65 -6.42 -4.08
C ARG A 134 10.63 -6.46 -5.24
N THR A 135 10.27 -7.12 -6.33
CA THR A 135 11.08 -7.20 -7.55
C THR A 135 10.47 -6.38 -8.68
N ASN A 136 11.27 -6.05 -9.70
CA ASN A 136 10.76 -5.42 -10.93
C ASN A 136 9.78 -6.35 -11.66
N PHE A 137 9.95 -7.67 -11.52
CA PHE A 137 8.99 -8.65 -12.05
C PHE A 137 7.58 -8.45 -11.47
N LYS A 138 7.43 -8.16 -10.17
CA LYS A 138 6.11 -7.86 -9.59
C LYS A 138 5.48 -6.58 -10.13
N MET A 139 6.31 -5.59 -10.46
CA MET A 139 5.84 -4.36 -11.10
C MET A 139 5.27 -4.68 -12.49
N PHE A 140 5.99 -5.48 -13.29
CA PHE A 140 5.53 -5.95 -14.60
C PHE A 140 4.26 -6.80 -14.50
N LEU A 141 4.24 -7.77 -13.58
CA LEU A 141 3.06 -8.60 -13.31
C LEU A 141 1.85 -7.74 -12.91
N GLY A 142 2.07 -6.69 -12.12
CA GLY A 142 1.03 -5.71 -11.78
C GLY A 142 0.43 -5.04 -13.02
N VAL A 143 1.27 -4.62 -13.99
CA VAL A 143 0.80 -4.05 -15.26
C VAL A 143 -0.02 -5.07 -16.06
N VAL A 144 0.45 -6.31 -16.21
CA VAL A 144 -0.26 -7.37 -16.94
C VAL A 144 -1.63 -7.65 -16.33
N ILE A 145 -1.70 -7.81 -15.01
CA ILE A 145 -2.97 -8.03 -14.28
C ILE A 145 -3.88 -6.82 -14.41
N GLY A 146 -3.32 -5.61 -14.32
CA GLY A 146 -4.06 -4.37 -14.55
C GLY A 146 -4.70 -4.32 -15.93
N LEU A 147 -3.97 -4.65 -16.99
CA LEU A 147 -4.47 -4.70 -18.36
C LEU A 147 -5.57 -5.76 -18.54
N LEU A 148 -5.39 -6.96 -18.00
CA LEU A 148 -6.41 -8.02 -18.04
C LEU A 148 -7.70 -7.59 -17.35
N LEU A 149 -7.58 -6.89 -16.22
CA LEU A 149 -8.72 -6.41 -15.47
C LEU A 149 -9.42 -5.25 -16.17
N VAL A 150 -8.68 -4.33 -16.80
CA VAL A 150 -9.25 -3.31 -17.70
C VAL A 150 -10.03 -3.98 -18.83
N GLY A 151 -9.45 -4.96 -19.52
CA GLY A 151 -10.12 -5.69 -20.59
C GLY A 151 -11.40 -6.39 -20.11
N THR A 152 -11.36 -6.99 -18.92
CA THR A 152 -12.52 -7.66 -18.31
C THR A 152 -13.63 -6.66 -17.96
N ILE A 153 -13.30 -5.50 -17.38
CA ILE A 153 -14.26 -4.43 -17.09
C ILE A 153 -14.88 -3.93 -18.39
N VAL A 154 -14.06 -3.65 -19.41
CA VAL A 154 -14.56 -3.17 -20.71
C VAL A 154 -15.52 -4.19 -21.33
N LEU A 155 -15.15 -5.48 -21.37
CA LEU A 155 -16.02 -6.54 -21.88
C LEU A 155 -17.33 -6.66 -21.10
N ALA A 156 -17.27 -6.57 -19.76
CA ALA A 156 -18.46 -6.61 -18.91
C ALA A 156 -19.40 -5.41 -19.13
N LEU A 157 -18.88 -4.28 -19.61
CA LEU A 157 -19.64 -3.08 -19.90
C LEU A 157 -20.21 -3.04 -21.32
N VAL A 158 -19.77 -3.89 -22.24
CA VAL A 158 -20.29 -3.97 -23.62
C VAL A 158 -21.83 -4.10 -23.66
N PRO A 159 -22.49 -4.97 -22.88
CA PRO A 159 -23.96 -5.06 -22.91
C PRO A 159 -24.66 -3.78 -22.45
N ALA A 160 -24.04 -3.02 -21.53
CA ALA A 160 -24.58 -1.74 -21.08
C ALA A 160 -24.45 -0.67 -22.18
N ILE A 161 -23.34 -0.70 -22.94
CA ILE A 161 -23.13 0.20 -24.08
C ILE A 161 -24.15 -0.09 -25.19
N ILE A 162 -24.39 -1.37 -25.53
CA ILE A 162 -25.39 -1.75 -26.55
C ILE A 162 -26.79 -1.31 -26.13
N LYS A 163 -27.15 -1.40 -24.84
CA LYS A 163 -28.44 -0.89 -24.35
C LYS A 163 -28.54 0.64 -24.42
N PHE A 164 -27.42 1.35 -24.29
CA PHE A 164 -27.37 2.81 -24.42
C PHE A 164 -27.65 3.28 -25.85
N GLU A 165 -27.27 2.52 -26.86
CA GLU A 165 -27.56 2.81 -28.27
C GLU A 165 -29.08 2.84 -28.55
N GLY A 166 -29.87 2.10 -27.76
CA GLY A 166 -31.33 2.08 -27.84
C GLY A 166 -32.04 3.19 -27.04
N LEU A 167 -31.32 4.05 -26.31
CA LEU A 167 -31.93 5.16 -25.56
C LEU A 167 -32.27 6.29 -26.53
N ASN A 168 -33.57 6.53 -26.72
CA ASN A 168 -34.02 7.68 -27.48
C ASN A 168 -33.83 8.94 -26.61
N ILE A 169 -32.95 9.85 -27.06
CA ILE A 169 -32.58 11.07 -26.33
C ILE A 169 -33.82 11.91 -25.97
N SER A 170 -34.89 11.81 -26.76
CA SER A 170 -36.18 12.44 -26.49
C SER A 170 -36.84 12.01 -25.17
N GLU A 171 -36.55 10.79 -24.68
CA GLU A 171 -37.09 10.29 -23.41
C GLU A 171 -36.50 11.01 -22.19
N PHE A 172 -35.33 11.65 -22.35
CA PHE A 172 -34.73 12.50 -21.32
C PHE A 172 -35.25 13.95 -21.34
N GLY A 173 -36.29 14.23 -22.14
CA GLY A 173 -36.84 15.58 -22.29
C GLY A 173 -35.98 16.50 -23.15
N LEU A 174 -35.05 15.94 -23.93
CA LEU A 174 -34.13 16.66 -24.79
C LEU A 174 -34.71 16.65 -26.21
N THR A 175 -35.26 17.79 -26.64
CA THR A 175 -35.87 17.95 -27.97
C THR A 175 -34.81 17.94 -29.07
N ASN A 176 -35.18 17.52 -30.28
CA ASN A 176 -34.32 17.62 -31.46
C ASN A 176 -33.91 19.08 -31.68
N ILE A 177 -32.60 19.32 -31.77
CA ILE A 177 -32.04 20.63 -32.04
C ILE A 177 -32.09 20.85 -33.55
N THR A 178 -32.83 21.85 -34.01
CA THR A 178 -32.89 22.23 -35.42
C THR A 178 -32.19 23.57 -35.56
N PHE A 179 -30.94 23.55 -35.99
CA PHE A 179 -30.19 24.78 -36.25
C PHE A 179 -30.81 25.54 -37.42
N ASP A 180 -31.77 26.41 -37.13
CA ASP A 180 -32.16 27.50 -38.01
C ASP A 180 -31.06 28.59 -37.96
N ASN A 181 -31.04 29.49 -38.94
CA ASN A 181 -29.93 30.45 -39.13
C ASN A 181 -29.69 31.43 -37.97
N ASP A 182 -30.54 31.43 -36.93
CA ASP A 182 -30.36 32.16 -35.69
C ASP A 182 -30.19 31.19 -34.50
N LEU A 183 -29.10 31.36 -33.75
CA LEU A 183 -28.78 30.54 -32.57
C LEU A 183 -29.76 30.84 -31.43
N ASP A 184 -30.82 30.03 -31.32
CA ASP A 184 -31.73 30.09 -30.17
C ASP A 184 -30.97 29.72 -28.88
N GLN A 185 -31.13 30.57 -27.85
CA GLN A 185 -30.51 30.36 -26.53
C GLN A 185 -30.99 29.05 -25.89
N VAL A 186 -32.22 28.63 -26.17
CA VAL A 186 -32.79 27.38 -25.64
C VAL A 186 -32.14 26.16 -26.30
N GLU A 187 -31.91 26.21 -27.61
CA GLU A 187 -31.20 25.15 -28.34
C GLU A 187 -29.75 25.04 -27.90
N LEU A 188 -29.07 26.17 -27.70
CA LEU A 188 -27.69 26.20 -27.19
C LEU A 188 -27.59 25.61 -25.78
N ALA A 189 -28.52 25.96 -24.88
CA ALA A 189 -28.56 25.41 -23.52
C ALA A 189 -28.84 23.89 -23.51
N THR A 190 -29.69 23.42 -24.41
CA THR A 190 -30.00 22.00 -24.59
C THR A 190 -28.77 21.23 -25.09
N LEU A 191 -28.05 21.78 -26.07
CA LEU A 191 -26.79 21.21 -26.58
C LEU A 191 -25.71 21.13 -25.49
N GLN A 192 -25.56 22.19 -24.69
CA GLN A 192 -24.62 22.21 -23.56
C GLN A 192 -24.96 21.14 -22.53
N THR A 193 -26.25 20.96 -22.21
CA THR A 193 -26.71 19.97 -21.25
C THR A 193 -26.43 18.55 -21.73
N ILE A 194 -26.77 18.23 -22.99
CA ILE A 194 -26.46 16.94 -23.62
C ILE A 194 -24.94 16.66 -23.56
N THR A 195 -24.15 17.65 -23.97
CA THR A 195 -22.69 17.54 -24.01
C THR A 195 -22.11 17.29 -22.62
N LEU A 196 -22.61 17.99 -21.60
CA LEU A 196 -22.14 17.85 -20.22
C LEU A 196 -22.53 16.50 -19.62
N VAL A 197 -23.72 15.98 -19.92
CA VAL A 197 -24.15 14.63 -19.49
C VAL A 197 -23.28 13.55 -20.13
N ILE A 198 -23.02 13.64 -21.44
CA ILE A 198 -22.15 12.70 -22.16
C ILE A 198 -20.72 12.75 -21.59
N ILE A 199 -20.16 13.96 -21.42
CA ILE A 199 -18.85 14.16 -20.81
C ILE A 199 -18.80 13.56 -19.40
N GLY A 200 -19.81 13.83 -18.57
CA GLY A 200 -19.90 13.32 -17.20
C GLY A 200 -19.97 11.79 -17.14
N ALA A 201 -20.79 11.18 -17.99
CA ALA A 201 -20.93 9.73 -18.08
C ALA A 201 -19.62 9.07 -18.55
N LEU A 202 -18.99 9.61 -19.60
CA LEU A 202 -17.70 9.13 -20.09
C LEU A 202 -16.58 9.30 -19.06
N MET A 203 -16.58 10.41 -18.32
CA MET A 203 -15.61 10.63 -17.24
C MET A 203 -15.80 9.61 -16.11
N LEU A 204 -17.04 9.35 -15.69
CA LEU A 204 -17.34 8.35 -14.67
C LEU A 204 -16.94 6.94 -15.11
N PHE A 205 -17.22 6.58 -16.37
CA PHE A 205 -16.79 5.32 -16.97
C PHE A 205 -15.27 5.16 -16.94
N ASN A 206 -14.54 6.19 -17.37
CA ASN A 206 -13.09 6.24 -17.32
C ASN A 206 -12.55 6.13 -15.88
N CYS A 207 -13.18 6.81 -14.92
CA CYS A 207 -12.80 6.68 -13.50
C CYS A 207 -12.93 5.23 -13.01
N ILE A 208 -14.02 4.53 -13.34
CA ILE A 208 -14.23 3.13 -12.93
C ILE A 208 -13.17 2.23 -13.56
N ILE A 209 -12.92 2.39 -14.86
CA ILE A 209 -11.96 1.57 -15.61
C ILE A 209 -10.54 1.77 -15.10
N PHE A 210 -10.15 2.97 -14.70
CA PHE A 210 -8.78 3.23 -14.25
C PHE A 210 -8.58 3.00 -12.75
N PHE A 211 -9.58 3.23 -11.91
CA PHE A 211 -9.42 3.22 -10.46
C PHE A 211 -8.99 1.85 -9.91
N LEU A 212 -9.80 0.82 -10.17
CA LEU A 212 -9.61 -0.50 -9.57
C LEU A 212 -8.37 -1.24 -10.12
N PRO A 213 -8.17 -1.37 -11.45
CA PRO A 213 -6.97 -2.03 -11.96
C PRO A 213 -5.68 -1.31 -11.59
N THR A 214 -5.65 0.03 -11.60
CA THR A 214 -4.43 0.76 -11.22
C THR A 214 -4.08 0.54 -9.74
N THR A 215 -5.09 0.58 -8.87
CA THR A 215 -4.89 0.35 -7.43
C THR A 215 -4.37 -1.07 -7.16
N ILE A 216 -4.96 -2.08 -7.81
CA ILE A 216 -4.53 -3.49 -7.67
C ILE A 216 -3.13 -3.69 -8.25
N ALA A 217 -2.88 -3.20 -9.45
CA ALA A 217 -1.57 -3.28 -10.10
C ALA A 217 -0.46 -2.68 -9.22
N ALA A 218 -0.70 -1.51 -8.64
CA ALA A 218 0.24 -0.85 -7.75
C ALA A 218 0.40 -1.56 -6.40
N TYR A 219 -0.66 -2.16 -5.86
CA TYR A 219 -0.58 -2.99 -4.66
C TYR A 219 0.34 -4.21 -4.89
N ILE A 220 0.31 -4.79 -6.08
CA ILE A 220 1.19 -5.91 -6.49
C ILE A 220 2.64 -5.42 -6.65
N ALA A 221 2.84 -4.23 -7.23
CA ALA A 221 4.17 -3.63 -7.44
C ALA A 221 4.94 -3.37 -6.14
N GLY A 222 4.22 -3.11 -5.05
CA GLY A 222 4.69 -3.37 -3.70
C GLY A 222 5.24 -2.18 -2.89
N ASN A 223 5.40 -0.99 -3.48
CA ASN A 223 5.72 0.24 -2.77
C ASN A 223 5.16 1.47 -3.48
N LYS A 224 5.16 2.64 -2.83
CA LYS A 224 4.61 3.88 -3.40
C LYS A 224 5.27 4.29 -4.72
N LYS A 225 6.61 4.27 -4.76
CA LYS A 225 7.37 4.69 -5.95
C LYS A 225 7.07 3.80 -7.17
N ARG A 226 7.07 2.48 -7.00
CA ARG A 226 6.74 1.54 -8.07
C ARG A 226 5.26 1.55 -8.40
N GLY A 227 4.38 1.79 -7.42
CA GLY A 227 2.96 1.98 -7.68
C GLY A 227 2.69 3.14 -8.65
N ILE A 228 3.40 4.26 -8.48
CA ILE A 228 3.37 5.39 -9.42
C ILE A 228 3.88 4.96 -10.81
N TRP A 229 5.04 4.29 -10.89
CA TRP A 229 5.57 3.81 -12.16
C TRP A 229 4.64 2.81 -12.87
N THR A 230 4.06 1.86 -12.13
CA THR A 230 3.07 0.91 -12.64
C THR A 230 1.84 1.64 -13.19
N ALA A 231 1.37 2.69 -12.51
CA ALA A 231 0.26 3.50 -13.00
C ALA A 231 0.60 4.24 -14.31
N ILE A 232 1.79 4.83 -14.41
CA ILE A 232 2.26 5.49 -15.65
C ILE A 232 2.35 4.47 -16.79
N LEU A 233 2.95 3.31 -16.55
CA LEU A 233 3.09 2.26 -17.55
C LEU A 233 1.74 1.73 -18.01
N LEU A 234 0.84 1.43 -17.06
CA LEU A 234 -0.52 0.97 -17.37
C LEU A 234 -1.30 2.01 -18.17
N GLY A 235 -1.28 3.28 -17.76
CA GLY A 235 -1.94 4.36 -18.47
C GLY A 235 -1.40 4.57 -19.89
N SER A 236 -0.08 4.48 -20.06
CA SER A 236 0.56 4.55 -21.38
C SER A 236 0.19 3.36 -22.26
N SER A 237 0.17 2.14 -21.70
CA SER A 237 -0.26 0.94 -22.43
C SER A 237 -1.71 1.04 -22.90
N ILE A 238 -2.62 1.56 -22.06
CA ILE A 238 -4.01 1.80 -22.44
C ILE A 238 -4.11 2.83 -23.56
N GLY A 239 -3.35 3.93 -23.48
CA GLY A 239 -3.30 4.94 -24.55
C GLY A 239 -2.84 4.36 -25.88
N ILE A 240 -1.82 3.49 -25.87
CA ILE A 240 -1.35 2.79 -27.06
C ILE A 240 -2.42 1.85 -27.62
N LEU A 241 -3.13 1.11 -26.75
CA LEU A 241 -4.23 0.23 -27.18
C LEU A 241 -5.37 1.01 -27.82
N ILE A 242 -5.73 2.18 -27.28
CA ILE A 242 -6.73 3.07 -27.87
C ILE A 242 -6.27 3.55 -29.25
N LEU A 243 -5.02 3.99 -29.37
CA LEU A 243 -4.45 4.47 -30.64
C LEU A 243 -4.43 3.38 -31.72
N ILE A 244 -4.07 2.14 -31.36
CA ILE A 244 -4.09 0.99 -32.27
C ILE A 244 -5.52 0.55 -32.60
N GLY A 245 -6.44 0.61 -31.63
CA GLY A 245 -7.82 0.17 -31.80
C GLY A 245 -8.71 1.15 -32.59
N THR A 246 -8.41 2.45 -32.53
CA THR A 246 -9.24 3.52 -33.13
C THR A 246 -9.56 3.29 -34.62
N PRO A 247 -8.61 2.90 -35.50
CA PRO A 247 -8.88 2.66 -36.92
C PRO A 247 -9.88 1.52 -37.19
N PHE A 248 -10.09 0.61 -36.23
CA PHE A 248 -10.92 -0.58 -36.41
C PHE A 248 -12.37 -0.40 -35.95
N ILE A 249 -12.69 0.71 -35.28
CA ILE A 249 -14.03 0.96 -34.75
C ILE A 249 -14.71 2.05 -35.59
N GLN A 250 -15.50 1.62 -36.59
CA GLN A 250 -16.17 2.53 -37.54
C GLN A 250 -17.11 3.54 -36.86
N GLU A 251 -17.74 3.17 -35.75
CA GLU A 251 -18.57 4.05 -34.90
C GLU A 251 -17.77 5.21 -34.27
N PHE A 252 -16.49 5.01 -33.99
CA PHE A 252 -15.60 6.02 -33.41
C PHE A 252 -14.99 6.98 -34.45
N LEU A 253 -15.24 6.80 -35.74
CA LEU A 253 -14.78 7.78 -36.75
C LEU A 253 -15.42 9.16 -36.56
N TYR A 254 -16.65 9.22 -36.02
CA TYR A 254 -17.34 10.47 -35.72
C TYR A 254 -16.90 11.11 -34.41
N VAL A 255 -16.45 10.30 -33.47
CA VAL A 255 -15.99 10.71 -32.14
C VAL A 255 -14.49 10.46 -32.09
N ASN A 256 -13.68 11.40 -32.56
CA ASN A 256 -12.23 11.25 -32.65
C ASN A 256 -11.63 10.79 -31.30
N ALA A 257 -11.47 9.47 -31.14
CA ALA A 257 -11.15 8.84 -29.86
C ALA A 257 -9.80 9.32 -29.33
N ILE A 258 -8.90 9.68 -30.26
CA ILE A 258 -7.60 10.25 -29.97
C ILE A 258 -7.74 11.64 -29.36
N LEU A 259 -8.58 12.52 -29.93
CA LEU A 259 -8.86 13.84 -29.36
C LEU A 259 -9.50 13.73 -27.96
N TRP A 260 -10.41 12.78 -27.77
CA TRP A 260 -11.03 12.54 -26.47
C TRP A 260 -10.04 12.02 -25.43
N TYR A 261 -9.23 11.03 -25.80
CA TYR A 261 -8.16 10.55 -24.93
C TYR A 261 -7.20 11.68 -24.59
N LEU A 262 -6.78 12.49 -25.57
CA LEU A 262 -5.91 13.64 -25.32
C LEU A 262 -6.55 14.65 -24.37
N ALA A 263 -7.83 14.98 -24.57
CA ALA A 263 -8.58 15.94 -23.74
C ALA A 263 -8.68 15.48 -22.28
N PHE A 264 -8.89 14.18 -22.03
CA PHE A 264 -9.00 13.64 -20.67
C PHE A 264 -7.72 13.02 -20.11
N SER A 265 -6.67 12.87 -20.93
CA SER A 265 -5.41 12.24 -20.52
C SER A 265 -4.78 12.85 -19.27
N PRO A 266 -4.81 14.18 -19.03
CA PRO A 266 -4.23 14.74 -17.81
C PRO A 266 -4.99 14.29 -16.56
N LEU A 267 -6.32 14.26 -16.63
CA LEU A 267 -7.18 13.82 -15.53
C LEU A 267 -7.02 12.33 -15.26
N LEU A 268 -7.01 11.52 -16.33
CA LEU A 268 -6.80 10.07 -16.24
C LEU A 268 -5.44 9.73 -15.64
N LEU A 269 -4.40 10.42 -16.09
CA LEU A 269 -3.04 10.26 -15.56
C LEU A 269 -2.98 10.68 -14.08
N PHE A 270 -3.59 11.81 -13.71
CA PHE A 270 -3.68 12.22 -12.31
C PHE A 270 -4.38 11.17 -11.45
N LEU A 271 -5.54 10.66 -11.88
CA LEU A 271 -6.27 9.63 -11.16
C LEU A 271 -5.44 8.35 -11.04
N ALA A 272 -4.79 7.92 -12.13
CA ALA A 272 -3.92 6.75 -12.13
C ALA A 272 -2.75 6.92 -11.16
N LEU A 273 -2.11 8.08 -11.10
CA LEU A 273 -1.03 8.37 -10.15
C LEU A 273 -1.51 8.32 -8.70
N VAL A 274 -2.67 8.92 -8.39
CA VAL A 274 -3.27 8.88 -7.04
C VAL A 274 -3.61 7.44 -6.64
N CYS A 275 -4.25 6.68 -7.53
CA CYS A 275 -4.58 5.27 -7.30
C CYS A 275 -3.33 4.41 -7.16
N GLY A 276 -2.31 4.66 -7.98
CA GLY A 276 -1.04 3.97 -7.94
C GLY A 276 -0.27 4.23 -6.64
N TYR A 277 -0.22 5.50 -6.21
CA TYR A 277 0.35 5.85 -4.91
C TYR A 277 -0.42 5.19 -3.76
N TYR A 278 -1.76 5.23 -3.80
CA TYR A 278 -2.62 4.64 -2.78
C TYR A 278 -2.44 3.12 -2.68
N GLY A 279 -2.50 2.40 -3.82
CA GLY A 279 -2.27 0.96 -3.87
C GLY A 279 -0.90 0.55 -3.34
N GLY A 280 0.15 1.27 -3.73
CA GLY A 280 1.50 1.08 -3.18
C GLY A 280 1.58 1.35 -1.67
N SER A 281 0.92 2.42 -1.20
CA SER A 281 0.86 2.76 0.23
C SER A 281 0.09 1.72 1.05
N LEU A 282 -0.96 1.11 0.50
CA LEU A 282 -1.70 0.04 1.19
C LEU A 282 -0.81 -1.18 1.45
N LYS A 283 0.04 -1.54 0.47
CA LYS A 283 0.99 -2.64 0.65
C LYS A 283 2.02 -2.32 1.73
N GLU A 284 2.60 -1.12 1.72
CA GLU A 284 3.58 -0.70 2.74
C GLU A 284 3.02 -0.74 4.16
N ARG A 285 1.73 -0.50 4.35
CA ARG A 285 1.06 -0.61 5.66
C ARG A 285 0.82 -2.05 6.11
N LYS A 286 0.82 -3.01 5.20
CA LYS A 286 0.48 -4.42 5.48
C LYS A 286 1.68 -5.36 5.41
N LYS A 287 2.76 -5.00 4.72
CA LYS A 287 3.90 -5.89 4.47
C LYS A 287 5.24 -5.18 4.68
N LEU A 288 6.17 -5.88 5.32
CA LEU A 288 7.55 -5.49 5.53
C LEU A 288 8.40 -5.66 4.26
N TYR A 289 9.46 -4.87 4.14
CA TYR A 289 10.52 -5.07 3.14
C TYR A 289 11.32 -6.33 3.47
N PRO A 290 11.74 -7.12 2.45
CA PRO A 290 12.63 -8.27 2.67
C PRO A 290 14.03 -7.78 3.09
N LEU A 291 14.80 -8.66 3.74
CA LEU A 291 16.22 -8.42 4.00
C LEU A 291 17.01 -8.53 2.70
N LYS A 292 17.99 -7.64 2.49
CA LYS A 292 18.84 -7.62 1.29
C LYS A 292 19.62 -8.92 1.11
N GLU A 293 20.02 -9.57 2.20
CA GLU A 293 20.74 -10.86 2.17
C GLU A 293 19.87 -12.00 1.60
N PHE A 294 18.54 -11.86 1.61
CA PHE A 294 17.60 -12.82 1.04
C PHE A 294 17.12 -12.46 -0.37
N GLU A 295 17.57 -11.34 -0.96
CA GLU A 295 17.18 -10.97 -2.35
C GLU A 295 17.85 -11.88 -3.41
N GLY A 296 18.84 -12.71 -3.01
CA GLY A 296 19.49 -13.72 -3.86
C GLY A 296 19.02 -15.17 -3.64
N ALA A 297 18.22 -15.45 -2.60
CA ALA A 297 17.64 -16.76 -2.37
C ALA A 297 16.26 -16.82 -3.01
N THR A 298 16.17 -17.40 -4.20
CA THR A 298 14.89 -17.78 -4.81
C THR A 298 14.23 -18.83 -3.93
N PHE A 299 13.18 -18.43 -3.21
CA PHE A 299 12.16 -19.35 -2.67
C PHE A 299 11.24 -19.83 -3.79
#